data_AF-A0A7J6TSM9-F1
#
_entry.id   AF-A0A7J6TSM9-F1
#
_cell.length_a   1.000
_cell.length_b   1.000
_cell.length_c   1.000
_cell.angle_alpha   90.00
_cell.angle_beta   90.00
_cell.angle_gamma   90.00
#
_symmetry.space_group_name_H-M   'P 1'
#
loop_
_entity.id
_entity.type
_entity.pdbx_description
1 polymer ?
#
loop_
_entity_poly.entity_id
_entity_poly.type
_entity_poly.pdbx_seq_one_letter_code
_entity_poly.pdbx_strand_id
1 'polypeptide(L)'
;YCPSLTEPCPAWVWALTGIMVIAYSFFDNLDGKQARRLGLSSPLGLLIDHGCDSINVVVGTFSAAALFQSGAGLRTLLMLFMISTQFFFAVWEEYYRGEFILPYINGPNEGILVLATIYLLSSQMPDYASFWHVEETLPFFGGSFQRCDIGLGLLLTGGILVILTHVYGVYGHLTTPREQRKRMNTRTHDLHDAFSTAAPYCVGVILACL
;
A
#
# COMPACT_ATOMS: atom_id res chain seq x y z
N TYR A 1 -21.22 -8.61 -6.39
CA TYR A 1 -22.08 -7.41 -6.32
C TYR A 1 -21.84 -6.44 -7.49
N CYS A 2 -20.60 -6.24 -7.94
CA CYS A 2 -20.28 -5.29 -9.02
C CYS A 2 -19.35 -5.95 -10.07
N PRO A 3 -19.90 -6.75 -11.02
CA PRO A 3 -19.08 -7.51 -11.96
C PRO A 3 -18.42 -6.64 -13.05
N SER A 4 -19.01 -5.48 -13.38
CA SER A 4 -18.46 -4.59 -14.41
C SER A 4 -17.64 -3.42 -13.82
N LEU A 5 -17.53 -3.35 -12.49
CA LEU A 5 -16.87 -2.26 -11.75
C LEU A 5 -17.55 -0.90 -11.95
N THR A 6 -18.85 -0.90 -12.28
CA THR A 6 -19.65 0.33 -12.47
C THR A 6 -20.90 0.37 -11.58
N GLU A 7 -21.37 -0.79 -11.10
CA GLU A 7 -22.57 -0.86 -10.29
C GLU A 7 -22.30 -0.44 -8.83
N PRO A 8 -23.24 0.23 -8.16
CA PRO A 8 -23.12 0.46 -6.73
C PRO A 8 -23.24 -0.87 -5.96
N CYS A 9 -22.44 -1.04 -4.91
CA CYS A 9 -22.54 -2.13 -3.96
C CYS A 9 -23.31 -1.69 -2.71
N PRO A 10 -24.00 -2.61 -2.02
CA PRO A 10 -24.55 -2.34 -0.70
C PRO A 10 -23.48 -1.88 0.30
N ALA A 11 -23.82 -0.94 1.18
CA ALA A 11 -22.92 -0.34 2.17
C ALA A 11 -22.15 -1.36 3.02
N TRP A 12 -22.78 -2.47 3.39
CA TRP A 12 -22.15 -3.52 4.20
C TRP A 12 -20.96 -4.17 3.50
N VAL A 13 -20.93 -4.18 2.16
CA VAL A 13 -19.79 -4.70 1.39
C VAL A 13 -18.56 -3.86 1.71
N TRP A 14 -18.68 -2.53 1.72
CA TRP A 14 -17.57 -1.63 2.04
C TRP A 14 -17.18 -1.67 3.51
N ALA A 15 -18.15 -1.81 4.42
CA ALA A 15 -17.84 -2.01 5.84
C ALA A 15 -17.03 -3.29 6.06
N LEU A 16 -17.46 -4.40 5.46
CA LEU A 16 -16.75 -5.68 5.54
C LEU A 16 -15.38 -5.60 4.90
N THR A 17 -15.27 -5.04 3.69
CA THR A 17 -13.98 -4.89 2.99
C THR A 17 -13.01 -4.05 3.82
N GLY A 18 -13.43 -2.92 4.37
CA GLY A 18 -12.58 -2.08 5.23
C GLY A 18 -12.05 -2.83 6.45
N ILE A 19 -12.92 -3.57 7.15
CA ILE A 19 -12.53 -4.40 8.30
C ILE A 19 -11.56 -5.51 7.88
N MET A 20 -11.81 -6.17 6.75
CA MET A 20 -10.95 -7.26 6.25
C MET A 20 -9.59 -6.75 5.81
N VAL A 21 -9.50 -5.55 5.22
CA VAL A 21 -8.22 -4.93 4.84
C VAL A 21 -7.38 -4.60 6.08
N ILE A 22 -8.01 -4.10 7.15
CA ILE A 22 -7.33 -3.87 8.44
C ILE A 22 -6.86 -5.18 9.06
N ALA A 23 -7.73 -6.20 9.05
CA ALA A 23 -7.38 -7.52 9.57
C ALA A 23 -6.22 -8.15 8.80
N TYR A 24 -6.25 -8.09 7.47
CA TYR A 24 -5.14 -8.51 6.61
C TYR A 24 -3.85 -7.78 7.00
N SER A 25 -3.85 -6.45 7.04
CA SER A 25 -2.67 -5.66 7.39
C SER A 25 -2.09 -6.05 8.75
N PHE A 26 -2.95 -6.33 9.72
CA PHE A 26 -2.53 -6.77 11.04
C PHE A 26 -1.90 -8.17 11.03
N PHE A 27 -2.53 -9.14 10.36
CA PHE A 27 -2.03 -10.52 10.33
C PHE A 27 -0.76 -10.69 9.50
N ASP A 28 -0.70 -9.98 8.38
CA ASP A 28 0.47 -9.85 7.52
C ASP A 28 1.70 -9.36 8.33
N ASN A 29 1.55 -8.26 9.06
CA ASN A 29 2.64 -7.75 9.91
C ASN A 29 3.00 -8.65 11.11
N LEU A 30 2.18 -9.65 11.44
CA LEU A 30 2.40 -10.55 12.58
C LEU A 30 3.17 -11.82 12.21
N ASP A 31 3.07 -12.32 10.98
CA ASP A 31 3.59 -13.64 10.64
C ASP A 31 5.14 -13.67 10.67
N GLY A 32 5.81 -12.65 10.15
CA GLY A 32 7.27 -12.51 10.15
C GLY A 32 7.79 -12.26 11.56
N LYS A 33 7.04 -11.52 12.39
CA LYS A 33 7.36 -11.34 13.81
C LYS A 33 7.29 -12.66 14.56
N GLN A 34 6.25 -13.45 14.32
CA GLN A 34 6.08 -14.74 14.95
C GLN A 34 7.10 -15.77 14.45
N ALA A 35 7.42 -15.77 13.14
CA ALA A 35 8.44 -16.62 12.56
C ALA A 35 9.82 -16.34 13.18
N ARG A 36 10.19 -15.05 13.34
CA ARG A 36 11.44 -14.66 14.03
C ARG A 36 11.44 -15.11 15.49
N ARG A 37 10.34 -14.89 16.21
CA ARG A 37 10.21 -15.29 17.63
C ARG A 37 10.38 -16.80 17.82
N LEU A 38 9.89 -17.61 16.88
CA LEU A 38 9.97 -19.07 16.93
C LEU A 38 11.25 -19.64 16.29
N GLY A 39 12.10 -18.80 15.70
CA GLY A 39 13.27 -19.26 14.94
C GLY A 39 12.91 -20.03 13.66
N LEU A 40 11.74 -19.76 13.07
CA LEU A 40 11.18 -20.42 11.89
C LEU A 40 11.28 -19.58 10.60
N SER A 41 12.02 -18.47 10.63
CA SER A 41 12.26 -17.65 9.44
C SER A 41 12.95 -18.45 8.34
N SER A 42 12.40 -18.42 7.12
CA SER A 42 12.95 -19.15 5.98
C SER A 42 12.71 -18.40 4.66
N PRO A 43 13.53 -18.63 3.62
CA PRO A 43 13.30 -18.07 2.28
C PRO A 43 11.97 -18.51 1.67
N LEU A 44 11.50 -19.72 1.99
CA LEU A 44 10.20 -20.20 1.54
C LEU A 44 9.05 -19.45 2.22
N GLY A 45 9.16 -19.18 3.52
CA GLY A 45 8.17 -18.37 4.24
C GLY A 45 8.02 -16.99 3.61
N LEU A 46 9.14 -16.33 3.32
CA LEU A 46 9.17 -15.03 2.64
C LEU A 46 8.54 -15.09 1.23
N LEU A 47 8.81 -16.15 0.47
CA LEU A 47 8.20 -16.33 -0.85
C LEU A 47 6.66 -16.46 -0.77
N ILE A 48 6.15 -17.16 0.24
CA ILE A 48 4.71 -17.33 0.45
C ILE A 48 4.07 -16.02 0.90
N ASP A 49 4.71 -15.29 1.81
CA ASP A 49 4.29 -13.95 2.28
C ASP A 49 4.10 -12.99 1.09
N HIS A 50 5.16 -12.78 0.30
CA HIS A 50 5.08 -11.94 -0.92
C HIS A 50 4.11 -12.48 -1.96
N GLY A 51 3.95 -13.81 -2.04
CA GLY A 51 2.96 -14.44 -2.91
C GLY A 51 1.54 -14.02 -2.51
N CYS A 52 1.22 -14.08 -1.22
CA CYS A 52 -0.05 -13.62 -0.67
C CYS A 52 -0.25 -12.12 -0.90
N ASP A 53 0.77 -11.30 -0.66
CA ASP A 53 0.74 -9.86 -0.92
C ASP A 53 0.43 -9.53 -2.38
N SER A 54 1.07 -10.23 -3.32
CA SER A 54 0.86 -10.00 -4.75
C SER A 54 -0.59 -10.29 -5.17
N ILE A 55 -1.21 -11.32 -4.58
CA ILE A 55 -2.63 -11.63 -4.82
C ILE A 55 -3.50 -10.52 -4.23
N ASN A 56 -3.18 -10.06 -3.02
CA ASN A 56 -3.91 -9.00 -2.37
C ASN A 56 -3.79 -7.66 -3.12
N VAL A 57 -2.66 -7.37 -3.76
CA VAL A 57 -2.49 -6.23 -4.68
C VAL A 57 -3.51 -6.30 -5.81
N VAL A 58 -3.66 -7.45 -6.47
CA VAL A 58 -4.60 -7.61 -7.58
C VAL A 58 -6.04 -7.48 -7.11
N VAL A 59 -6.44 -8.26 -6.09
CA VAL A 59 -7.81 -8.26 -5.56
C VAL A 59 -8.18 -6.90 -4.98
N GLY A 60 -7.27 -6.30 -4.20
CA GLY A 60 -7.43 -4.97 -3.63
C GLY A 60 -7.59 -3.88 -4.69
N THR A 61 -6.88 -3.98 -5.80
CA THR A 61 -7.03 -3.04 -6.92
C THR A 61 -8.41 -3.14 -7.57
N PHE A 62 -8.91 -4.36 -7.82
CA PHE A 62 -10.27 -4.55 -8.34
C PHE A 62 -11.34 -4.08 -7.35
N SER A 63 -11.12 -4.30 -6.05
CA SER A 63 -12.02 -3.79 -5.00
C SER A 63 -12.04 -2.26 -4.98
N ALA A 64 -10.89 -1.60 -5.11
CA ALA A 64 -10.81 -0.14 -5.17
C ALA A 64 -11.45 0.41 -6.45
N ALA A 65 -11.23 -0.25 -7.59
CA ALA A 65 -11.86 0.09 -8.85
C ALA A 65 -13.39 -0.05 -8.79
N ALA A 66 -13.92 -1.05 -8.08
CA ALA A 66 -15.35 -1.19 -7.84
C ALA A 66 -15.91 -0.08 -6.94
N LEU A 67 -15.16 0.33 -5.91
CA LEU A 67 -15.55 1.43 -5.03
C LEU A 67 -15.61 2.77 -5.78
N PHE A 68 -14.63 3.03 -6.63
CA PHE A 68 -14.54 4.26 -7.42
C PHE A 68 -15.39 4.23 -8.69
N GLN A 69 -16.07 3.10 -8.96
CA GLN A 69 -16.84 2.87 -10.17
C GLN A 69 -16.03 3.16 -11.46
N SER A 70 -14.77 2.73 -11.46
CA SER A 70 -13.81 2.98 -12.54
C SER A 70 -14.13 2.24 -13.83
N GLY A 71 -14.98 1.22 -13.79
CA GLY A 71 -15.33 0.35 -14.90
C GLY A 71 -14.20 -0.59 -15.33
N ALA A 72 -14.55 -1.65 -16.04
CA ALA A 72 -13.59 -2.61 -16.62
C ALA A 72 -12.88 -2.06 -17.88
N GLY A 73 -12.20 -0.92 -17.74
CA GLY A 73 -11.53 -0.22 -18.84
C GLY A 73 -10.15 0.31 -18.47
N LEU A 74 -9.70 1.35 -19.19
CA LEU A 74 -8.36 1.91 -19.05
C LEU A 74 -8.04 2.40 -17.64
N ARG A 75 -9.01 2.99 -16.92
CA ARG A 75 -8.83 3.45 -15.54
C ARG A 75 -8.36 2.31 -14.64
N THR A 76 -9.09 1.20 -14.61
CA THR A 76 -8.76 0.01 -13.82
C THR A 76 -7.46 -0.63 -14.27
N LEU A 77 -7.19 -0.68 -15.58
CA LEU A 77 -5.92 -1.21 -16.11
C LEU A 77 -4.73 -0.39 -15.62
N LEU A 78 -4.83 0.94 -15.65
CA LEU A 78 -3.78 1.85 -15.18
C LEU A 78 -3.57 1.73 -13.67
N MET A 79 -4.65 1.59 -12.88
CA MET A 79 -4.55 1.32 -11.44
C MET A 79 -3.79 0.01 -11.19
N LEU A 80 -4.20 -1.07 -11.83
CA LEU A 80 -3.59 -2.39 -11.66
C LEU A 80 -2.12 -2.38 -12.07
N PHE A 81 -1.82 -1.80 -13.23
CA PHE A 81 -0.45 -1.70 -13.71
C PHE A 81 0.43 -0.91 -12.74
N MET A 82 -0.02 0.25 -12.27
CA MET A 82 0.76 1.10 -11.38
C MET A 82 1.02 0.44 -10.03
N ILE A 83 -0.02 -0.06 -9.37
CA ILE A 83 0.11 -0.68 -8.03
C ILE A 83 0.96 -1.96 -8.11
N SER A 84 0.77 -2.79 -9.14
CA SER A 84 1.58 -4.00 -9.34
C SER A 84 3.05 -3.66 -9.63
N THR A 85 3.31 -2.58 -10.38
CA THR A 85 4.67 -2.12 -10.65
C THR A 85 5.35 -1.61 -9.39
N GLN A 86 4.65 -0.85 -8.55
CA GLN A 86 5.17 -0.41 -7.25
C GLN A 86 5.56 -1.61 -6.38
N PHE A 87 4.68 -2.61 -6.26
CA PHE A 87 4.96 -3.84 -5.51
C PHE A 87 6.18 -4.58 -6.06
N PHE A 88 6.27 -4.72 -7.39
CA PHE A 88 7.43 -5.32 -8.03
C PHE A 88 8.74 -4.62 -7.66
N PHE A 89 8.78 -3.29 -7.70
CA PHE A 89 9.99 -2.54 -7.36
C PHE A 89 10.37 -2.65 -5.87
N ALA A 90 9.39 -2.80 -4.98
CA ALA A 90 9.66 -3.05 -3.56
C ALA A 90 10.33 -4.41 -3.34
N VAL A 91 9.78 -5.49 -3.91
CA VAL A 91 10.37 -6.84 -3.86
C VAL A 91 11.72 -6.89 -4.57
N TRP A 92 11.86 -6.15 -5.68
CA TRP A 92 13.12 -6.03 -6.41
C TRP A 92 14.21 -5.34 -5.58
N GLU A 93 13.86 -4.29 -4.83
CA GLU A 93 14.81 -3.65 -3.92
C GLU A 93 15.26 -4.60 -2.82
N GLU A 94 14.32 -5.33 -2.22
CA GLU A 94 14.62 -6.33 -1.20
C GLU A 94 15.58 -7.41 -1.72
N TYR A 95 15.35 -7.91 -2.94
CA TYR A 95 16.22 -8.89 -3.56
C TYR A 95 17.69 -8.42 -3.60
N TYR A 96 17.94 -7.14 -3.92
CA TYR A 96 19.31 -6.60 -3.93
C TYR A 96 19.86 -6.30 -2.54
N ARG A 97 19.01 -5.91 -1.58
CA ARG A 97 19.44 -5.57 -0.22
C ARG A 97 19.64 -6.80 0.66
N GLY A 98 18.93 -7.89 0.37
CA GLY A 98 18.93 -9.13 1.15
C GLY A 98 18.10 -9.06 2.44
N GLU A 99 17.49 -7.91 2.73
CA GLU A 99 16.66 -7.65 3.90
C GLU A 99 15.55 -6.67 3.52
N PHE A 100 14.34 -6.93 4.00
CA PHE A 100 13.20 -6.02 3.84
C PHE A 100 13.19 -5.00 4.98
N ILE A 101 13.77 -3.82 4.72
CA ILE A 101 13.82 -2.72 5.69
C ILE A 101 12.83 -1.65 5.25
N LEU A 102 11.65 -1.65 5.87
CA LEU A 102 10.66 -0.62 5.66
C LEU A 102 10.95 0.60 6.57
N PRO A 103 11.04 1.81 6.01
CA PRO A 103 11.01 3.03 6.81
C PRO A 103 9.67 3.18 7.55
N TYR A 104 9.64 4.05 8.56
CA TYR A 104 8.42 4.33 9.34
C TYR A 104 7.24 4.77 8.47
N ILE A 105 7.52 5.55 7.42
CA ILE A 105 6.58 5.86 6.34
C ILE A 105 7.11 5.15 5.11
N ASN A 106 6.41 4.12 4.65
CA ASN A 106 6.92 3.25 3.60
C ASN A 106 6.05 3.20 2.34
N GLY A 107 4.81 3.68 2.40
CA GLY A 107 3.88 3.66 1.29
C GLY A 107 2.85 2.54 1.42
N PRO A 108 3.24 1.24 1.42
CA PRO A 108 2.30 0.13 1.57
C PRO A 108 1.44 0.21 2.84
N ASN A 109 2.05 0.42 4.00
CA ASN A 109 1.31 0.44 5.27
C ASN A 109 0.31 1.61 5.32
N GLU A 110 0.75 2.81 4.96
CA GLU A 110 -0.11 3.99 4.94
C GLU A 110 -1.21 3.84 3.87
N GLY A 111 -0.85 3.33 2.69
CA GLY A 111 -1.77 3.14 1.56
C GLY A 111 -2.91 2.17 1.89
N ILE A 112 -2.60 1.04 2.54
CA ILE A 112 -3.59 0.07 2.99
C ILE A 112 -4.53 0.67 4.04
N LEU A 113 -4.01 1.43 5.00
CA LEU A 113 -4.83 2.07 6.04
C LEU A 113 -5.70 3.20 5.49
N VAL A 114 -5.16 4.00 4.55
CA VAL A 114 -5.94 5.01 3.82
C VAL A 114 -7.06 4.33 3.05
N LEU A 115 -6.79 3.27 2.30
CA LEU A 115 -7.80 2.56 1.52
C LEU A 115 -8.87 1.91 2.41
N ALA A 116 -8.47 1.29 3.53
CA ALA A 116 -9.40 0.79 4.54
C ALA A 116 -10.32 1.89 5.09
N THR A 117 -9.76 3.05 5.38
CA THR A 117 -10.51 4.21 5.87
C THR A 117 -11.53 4.69 4.83
N ILE A 118 -11.12 4.77 3.56
CA ILE A 118 -12.03 5.14 2.47
C ILE A 118 -13.19 4.13 2.36
N TYR A 119 -12.92 2.82 2.44
CA TYR A 119 -14.00 1.81 2.45
C TYR A 119 -14.98 2.02 3.61
N LEU A 120 -14.46 2.23 4.83
CA LEU A 120 -15.29 2.45 6.01
C LEU A 120 -16.12 3.73 5.88
N LEU A 121 -15.54 4.84 5.40
CA LEU A 121 -16.27 6.08 5.18
C LEU A 121 -17.34 5.93 4.10
N SER A 122 -17.02 5.27 2.98
CA SER A 122 -18.01 4.98 1.93
C SER A 122 -19.16 4.10 2.42
N SER A 123 -18.93 3.21 3.39
CA SER A 123 -20.00 2.41 4.01
C SER A 123 -21.03 3.26 4.79
N GLN A 124 -20.64 4.46 5.23
CA GLN A 124 -21.53 5.37 5.95
C GLN A 124 -22.31 6.31 5.02
N MET A 125 -21.97 6.34 3.73
CA MET A 125 -22.59 7.21 2.73
C MET A 125 -23.57 6.41 1.87
N PRO A 126 -24.89 6.71 1.92
CA PRO A 126 -25.87 6.01 1.08
C PRO A 126 -25.61 6.13 -0.42
N ASP A 127 -25.02 7.26 -0.85
CA ASP A 127 -24.67 7.56 -2.24
C ASP A 127 -23.16 7.81 -2.40
N TYR A 128 -22.33 6.91 -1.86
CA TYR A 128 -20.88 7.00 -2.01
C TYR A 128 -20.41 6.98 -3.48
N ALA A 129 -21.23 6.43 -4.38
CA ALA A 129 -20.92 6.28 -5.79
C ALA A 129 -20.82 7.63 -6.50
N SER A 130 -21.82 8.50 -6.31
CA SER A 130 -21.84 9.83 -6.94
C SER A 130 -20.66 10.69 -6.49
N PHE A 131 -20.18 10.51 -5.26
CA PHE A 131 -19.03 11.23 -4.72
C PHE A 131 -17.80 11.15 -5.63
N TRP A 132 -17.52 10.02 -6.26
CA TRP A 132 -16.34 9.83 -7.11
C TRP A 132 -16.48 10.43 -8.51
N HIS A 133 -17.71 10.68 -8.95
CA HIS A 133 -18.02 11.19 -10.29
C HIS A 133 -18.38 12.68 -10.31
N VAL A 134 -18.33 13.36 -9.17
CA VAL A 134 -18.41 14.82 -9.11
C VAL A 134 -17.26 15.44 -9.89
N GLU A 135 -17.60 16.42 -10.72
CA GLU A 135 -16.67 17.25 -11.46
C GLU A 135 -16.08 18.35 -10.57
N GLU A 136 -14.75 18.44 -10.55
CA GLU A 136 -13.99 19.42 -9.79
C GLU A 136 -13.10 20.23 -10.73
N THR A 137 -13.11 21.55 -10.56
CA THR A 137 -12.23 22.45 -11.32
C THR A 137 -10.93 22.66 -10.58
N LEU A 138 -9.81 22.23 -11.17
CA LEU A 138 -8.49 22.43 -10.58
C LEU A 138 -7.92 23.80 -10.99
N PRO A 139 -7.74 24.74 -10.04
CA PRO A 139 -7.43 26.14 -10.36
C PRO A 139 -6.08 26.32 -11.07
N PHE A 140 -5.13 25.41 -10.88
CA PHE A 140 -3.79 25.50 -11.47
C PHE A 140 -3.67 24.84 -12.85
N PHE A 141 -4.51 23.86 -13.15
CA PHE A 141 -4.38 23.05 -14.37
C PHE A 141 -5.31 23.51 -15.50
N GLY A 142 -6.39 24.23 -15.16
CA GLY A 142 -7.42 24.60 -16.11
C GLY A 142 -8.20 23.37 -16.59
N GLY A 143 -9.50 23.33 -16.30
CA GLY A 143 -10.36 22.21 -16.69
C GLY A 143 -11.15 21.63 -15.52
N SER A 144 -12.16 20.84 -15.89
CA SER A 144 -13.03 20.09 -14.98
C SER A 144 -12.68 18.61 -15.08
N PHE A 145 -12.46 17.95 -13.94
CA PHE A 145 -12.11 16.54 -13.87
C PHE A 145 -12.98 15.83 -12.84
N GLN A 146 -13.36 14.58 -13.12
CA GLN A 146 -14.03 13.78 -12.10
C GLN A 146 -13.06 13.47 -10.96
N ARG A 147 -13.55 13.44 -9.72
CA ARG A 147 -12.73 13.08 -8.54
C ARG A 147 -12.04 11.72 -8.69
N CYS A 148 -12.65 10.75 -9.37
CA CYS A 148 -12.02 9.47 -9.69
C CYS A 148 -10.80 9.64 -10.61
N ASP A 149 -10.83 10.56 -11.57
CA ASP A 149 -9.71 10.85 -12.46
C ASP A 149 -8.60 11.61 -11.74
N ILE A 150 -8.96 12.51 -10.82
CA ILE A 150 -8.00 13.17 -9.92
C ILE A 150 -7.31 12.13 -9.04
N GLY A 151 -8.08 11.22 -8.42
CA GLY A 151 -7.56 10.12 -7.61
C GLY A 151 -6.62 9.21 -8.41
N LEU A 152 -6.98 8.86 -9.65
CA LEU A 152 -6.12 8.11 -10.57
C LEU A 152 -4.83 8.88 -10.89
N GLY A 153 -4.91 10.18 -11.17
CA GLY A 153 -3.73 11.02 -11.41
C GLY A 153 -2.78 11.05 -10.21
N LEU A 154 -3.32 11.18 -8.99
CA LEU A 154 -2.54 11.11 -7.74
C LEU A 154 -1.90 9.74 -7.53
N LEU A 155 -2.63 8.64 -7.80
CA LEU A 155 -2.09 7.29 -7.75
C LEU A 155 -0.92 7.11 -8.74
N LEU A 156 -1.09 7.57 -9.98
CA LEU A 156 -0.05 7.43 -11.02
C LEU A 156 1.19 8.26 -10.69
N THR A 157 1.00 9.52 -10.29
CA THR A 157 2.12 10.42 -9.95
C THR A 157 2.83 9.96 -8.68
N GLY A 158 2.08 9.65 -7.61
CA GLY A 158 2.63 9.11 -6.37
C GLY A 158 3.33 7.76 -6.60
N GLY A 159 2.77 6.90 -7.44
CA GLY A 159 3.36 5.61 -7.79
C GLY A 159 4.70 5.74 -8.51
N ILE A 160 4.84 6.69 -9.42
CA ILE A 160 6.13 7.01 -10.06
C ILE A 160 7.15 7.46 -9.00
N LEU A 161 6.77 8.32 -8.06
CA LEU A 161 7.67 8.75 -6.99
C LEU A 161 8.14 7.56 -6.13
N VAL A 162 7.22 6.67 -5.75
CA VAL A 162 7.55 5.45 -5.00
C VAL A 162 8.52 4.56 -5.78
N ILE A 163 8.27 4.32 -7.07
CA ILE A 163 9.19 3.56 -7.93
C ILE A 163 10.57 4.21 -7.96
N LEU A 164 10.66 5.54 -8.12
CA LEU A 164 11.93 6.26 -8.12
C LEU A 164 12.66 6.11 -6.78
N THR A 165 11.95 6.08 -5.64
CA THR A 165 12.56 5.84 -4.33
C THR A 165 13.17 4.46 -4.22
N HIS A 166 12.50 3.41 -4.70
CA HIS A 166 13.05 2.04 -4.73
C HIS A 166 14.27 1.93 -5.67
N VAL A 167 14.19 2.54 -6.86
CA VAL A 167 15.31 2.58 -7.81
C VAL A 167 16.52 3.29 -7.21
N TYR A 168 16.32 4.44 -6.56
CA TYR A 168 17.37 5.15 -5.85
C TYR A 168 17.94 4.33 -4.70
N GLY A 169 17.07 3.61 -3.97
CA GLY A 169 17.44 2.71 -2.88
C GLY A 169 18.36 1.57 -3.33
N VAL A 170 18.08 0.95 -4.49
CA VAL A 170 18.94 -0.07 -5.09
C VAL A 170 20.24 0.53 -5.61
N TYR A 171 20.18 1.66 -6.32
CA TYR A 171 21.38 2.34 -6.81
C TYR A 171 22.34 2.69 -5.68
N GLY A 172 21.83 3.24 -4.58
CA GLY A 172 22.61 3.52 -3.38
C GLY A 172 23.24 2.27 -2.78
N HIS A 173 22.51 1.15 -2.71
CA HIS A 173 23.05 -0.11 -2.21
C HIS A 173 24.20 -0.64 -3.08
N LEU A 174 24.05 -0.60 -4.42
CA LEU A 174 25.05 -1.11 -5.37
C LEU A 174 26.32 -0.27 -5.39
N THR A 175 26.21 1.05 -5.23
CA THR A 175 27.35 1.97 -5.25
C THR A 175 28.09 2.08 -3.92
N THR A 176 27.47 1.69 -2.81
CA THR A 176 28.11 1.75 -1.49
C THR A 176 29.17 0.64 -1.33
N PRO A 177 30.41 0.96 -0.90
CA PRO A 177 31.44 -0.04 -0.64
C PRO A 177 31.00 -1.11 0.36
N ARG A 178 31.43 -2.37 0.15
CA ARG A 178 31.01 -3.52 0.98
C ARG A 178 31.30 -3.34 2.48
N GLU A 179 32.42 -2.73 2.83
CA GLU A 179 32.78 -2.48 4.23
C GLU A 179 31.84 -1.48 4.90
N GLN A 180 31.43 -0.44 4.16
CA GLN A 180 30.50 0.56 4.65
C GLN A 180 29.09 -0.02 4.80
N ARG A 181 28.67 -0.92 3.90
CA ARG A 181 27.43 -1.70 4.05
C ARG A 181 27.41 -2.53 5.33
N LYS A 182 28.47 -3.27 5.63
CA LYS A 182 28.57 -4.05 6.89
C LYS A 182 28.41 -3.18 8.13
N ARG A 183 29.01 -1.98 8.15
CA ARG A 183 28.90 -1.02 9.27
C ARG A 183 27.50 -0.42 9.41
N MET A 184 26.78 -0.23 8.30
CA MET A 184 25.40 0.28 8.34
C MET A 184 24.43 -0.80 8.86
N ASN A 185 24.55 -2.04 8.40
CA ASN A 185 23.67 -3.13 8.85
C ASN A 185 23.81 -3.45 10.35
N THR A 186 25.01 -3.35 10.92
CA THR A 186 25.19 -3.51 12.38
C THR A 186 24.49 -2.40 13.15
N ARG A 187 24.61 -1.15 12.68
CA ARG A 187 24.00 0.02 13.33
C ARG A 187 22.47 0.04 13.22
N THR A 188 21.91 -0.43 12.10
CA THR A 188 20.46 -0.55 11.94
C THR A 188 19.86 -1.64 12.81
N HIS A 189 20.55 -2.79 12.97
CA HIS A 189 20.14 -3.83 13.92
C HIS A 189 20.11 -3.31 15.36
N ASP A 190 21.17 -2.61 15.80
CA ASP A 190 21.23 -2.03 17.15
C ASP A 190 20.07 -1.05 17.43
N LEU A 191 19.70 -0.24 16.43
CA LEU A 191 18.57 0.69 16.54
C LEU A 191 17.23 -0.06 16.54
N HIS A 192 17.05 -1.06 15.66
CA HIS A 192 15.82 -1.85 15.63
C HIS A 192 15.60 -2.60 16.94
N ASP A 193 16.64 -3.18 17.52
CA ASP A 193 16.56 -3.87 18.81
C ASP A 193 16.22 -2.88 19.93
N ALA A 194 16.88 -1.72 20.00
CA ALA A 194 16.61 -0.68 20.98
C ALA A 194 15.17 -0.12 20.90
N PHE A 195 14.63 0.04 19.69
CA PHE A 195 13.26 0.51 19.49
C PHE A 195 12.20 -0.59 19.63
N SER A 196 12.51 -1.84 19.28
CA SER A 196 11.61 -2.98 19.52
C SER A 196 11.34 -3.20 21.01
N THR A 197 12.32 -2.91 21.86
CA THR A 197 12.16 -2.89 23.33
C THR A 197 11.39 -1.67 23.85
N ALA A 198 11.14 -0.65 23.02
CA ALA A 198 10.55 0.62 23.42
C ALA A 198 9.14 0.90 22.85
N ALA A 199 8.58 0.04 21.99
CA ALA A 199 7.35 0.35 21.26
C ALA A 199 6.10 -0.42 21.74
N PRO A 200 5.32 0.13 22.67
CA PRO A 200 3.89 -0.13 22.77
C PRO A 200 3.02 1.09 22.40
N TYR A 201 3.48 2.02 21.55
CA TYR A 201 2.65 3.18 21.17
C TYR A 201 2.94 3.71 19.77
N CYS A 202 2.10 3.34 18.79
CA CYS A 202 1.87 4.13 17.57
C CYS A 202 0.47 3.81 17.01
N VAL A 203 -0.56 4.16 17.78
CA VAL A 203 -1.96 4.25 17.30
C VAL A 203 -2.38 5.74 17.15
N GLY A 204 -1.49 6.68 17.47
CA GLY A 204 -1.86 8.08 17.73
C GLY A 204 -1.79 9.08 16.57
N VAL A 205 -1.29 8.73 15.38
CA VAL A 205 -1.03 9.73 14.33
C VAL A 205 -2.12 9.80 13.26
N ILE A 206 -2.97 8.78 13.12
CA ILE A 206 -4.01 8.74 12.06
C ILE A 206 -5.27 9.56 12.43
N LEU A 207 -5.44 9.95 13.70
CA LEU A 207 -6.58 10.74 14.16
C LEU A 207 -6.38 12.27 14.09
N ALA A 208 -5.23 12.77 13.61
CA ALA A 208 -4.92 14.20 13.63
C ALA A 208 -5.22 14.95 12.30
N CYS A 209 -5.71 14.27 11.27
CA CYS A 209 -5.99 14.87 9.95
C CYS A 209 -7.40 14.56 9.41
N LEU A 210 -8.33 14.15 10.28
CA LEU A 210 -9.77 14.12 10.00
C LEU A 210 -10.48 15.09 10.94
#